data_AF-A0A1A8EQJ3-F1
#
_entry.id   AF-A0A1A8EQJ3-F1
#
_cell.length_a   1.000
_cell.length_b   1.000
_cell.length_c   1.000
_cell.angle_alpha   90.00
_cell.angle_beta   90.00
_cell.angle_gamma   90.00
#
_symmetry.space_group_name_H-M   'P 1'
#
loop_
_entity.id
_entity.type
_entity.pdbx_description
1 polymer ?
#
loop_
_entity_poly.entity_id
_entity_poly.type
_entity_poly.pdbx_seq_one_letter_code
_entity_poly.pdbx_strand_id
1 'polypeptide(L)'
;MEVDSEDERDPDWLKEKTAKQIEEFTDVNEGEKEIMKLWNLHVMKHGFIADNQMNEACLLFAENNAAAIVEQNLQRNFLLHLISMHDFNLIGTRTIDKAMARLLQRQAAKR
;
A
#
# COMPACT_ATOMS: atom_id res chain seq x y z
N MET A 1 -8.05 -24.96 20.84
CA MET A 1 -7.23 -23.93 21.53
C MET A 1 -7.52 -22.63 20.81
N GLU A 2 -8.02 -21.63 21.52
CA GLU A 2 -8.15 -20.28 20.96
C GLU A 2 -6.74 -19.75 20.71
N VAL A 3 -6.49 -19.25 19.51
CA VAL A 3 -5.21 -18.64 19.14
C VAL A 3 -5.13 -17.33 19.90
N ASP A 4 -4.06 -17.17 20.69
CA ASP A 4 -3.80 -15.94 21.42
C ASP A 4 -3.48 -14.81 20.42
N SER A 5 -4.40 -13.86 20.28
CA SER A 5 -4.28 -12.73 19.35
C SER A 5 -3.38 -11.61 19.86
N GLU A 6 -2.87 -11.70 21.11
CA GLU A 6 -2.01 -10.66 21.70
C GLU A 6 -0.60 -10.63 21.06
N ASP A 7 -0.15 -11.73 20.45
CA ASP A 7 1.17 -11.85 19.80
C ASP A 7 1.17 -11.50 18.30
N GLU A 8 0.02 -11.08 17.74
CA GLU A 8 -0.04 -10.66 16.33
C GLU A 8 0.71 -9.34 16.10
N ARG A 9 1.53 -9.30 15.04
CA ARG A 9 2.36 -8.14 14.70
C ARG A 9 1.54 -6.92 14.23
N ASP A 10 0.33 -7.14 13.74
CA ASP A 10 -0.58 -6.14 13.19
C ASP A 10 -1.96 -6.19 13.88
N PRO A 11 -2.07 -5.93 15.19
CA PRO A 11 -3.32 -6.09 15.93
C PRO A 11 -4.40 -5.10 15.44
N ASP A 12 -5.67 -5.51 15.53
CA ASP A 12 -6.80 -4.77 14.95
C ASP A 12 -6.92 -3.33 15.46
N TRP A 13 -6.64 -3.10 16.74
CA TRP A 13 -6.66 -1.74 17.32
C TRP A 13 -5.66 -0.80 16.64
N LEU A 14 -4.51 -1.31 16.19
CA LEU A 14 -3.48 -0.52 15.52
C LEU A 14 -3.87 -0.22 14.07
N LYS A 15 -4.51 -1.19 13.40
CA LYS A 15 -5.08 -1.02 12.05
C LYS A 15 -6.17 0.05 12.06
N GLU A 16 -7.06 0.05 13.05
CA GLU A 16 -8.12 1.05 13.19
C GLU A 16 -7.53 2.44 13.53
N LYS A 17 -6.54 2.47 14.43
CA LYS A 17 -5.88 3.72 14.83
C LYS A 17 -5.19 4.40 13.66
N THR A 18 -4.43 3.67 12.85
CA THR A 18 -3.73 4.29 11.70
C THR A 18 -4.72 4.85 10.69
N ALA A 19 -5.82 4.15 10.42
CA ALA A 19 -6.85 4.64 9.51
C ALA A 19 -7.50 5.94 10.01
N LYS A 20 -7.84 6.01 11.31
CA LYS A 20 -8.41 7.22 11.93
C LYS A 20 -7.46 8.41 11.88
N GLN A 21 -6.18 8.19 12.17
CA GLN A 21 -5.17 9.26 12.14
C GLN A 21 -4.98 9.85 10.74
N ILE A 22 -5.01 9.03 9.69
CA ILE A 22 -4.93 9.55 8.31
C ILE A 22 -6.19 10.36 7.94
N GLU A 23 -7.34 9.97 8.46
CA GLU A 23 -8.61 10.64 8.17
C GLU A 23 -8.67 12.08 8.74
N GLU A 24 -7.93 12.34 9.82
CA GLU A 24 -7.86 13.64 10.49
C GLU A 24 -7.10 14.72 9.69
N PHE A 25 -6.36 14.36 8.63
CA PHE A 25 -5.68 15.34 7.78
C PHE A 25 -6.68 16.13 6.93
N THR A 26 -6.76 17.44 7.15
CA THR A 26 -7.69 18.35 6.44
C THR A 26 -7.11 18.92 5.15
N ASP A 27 -5.80 18.82 4.98
CA ASP A 27 -5.00 19.32 3.87
C ASP A 27 -4.63 18.24 2.84
N VAL A 28 -5.03 16.99 3.07
CA VAL A 28 -4.77 15.84 2.19
C VAL A 28 -6.08 15.42 1.51
N ASN A 29 -6.02 15.12 0.21
CA ASN A 29 -7.22 14.70 -0.50
C ASN A 29 -7.57 13.22 -0.25
N GLU A 30 -8.85 12.87 -0.44
CA GLU A 30 -9.38 11.54 -0.14
C GLU A 30 -8.66 10.40 -0.88
N GLY A 31 -8.23 10.62 -2.12
CA GLY A 31 -7.53 9.62 -2.89
C GLY A 31 -6.11 9.36 -2.39
N GLU A 32 -5.42 10.39 -1.90
CA GLU A 32 -4.11 10.24 -1.24
C GLU A 32 -4.25 9.55 0.10
N LYS A 33 -5.24 9.94 0.92
CA LYS A 33 -5.54 9.30 2.20
C LYS A 33 -5.76 7.79 2.03
N GLU A 34 -6.55 7.39 1.04
CA GLU A 34 -6.85 5.98 0.82
C GLU A 34 -5.61 5.17 0.45
N ILE A 35 -4.73 5.71 -0.40
CA ILE A 35 -3.43 5.06 -0.70
C ILE A 35 -2.55 4.97 0.56
N MET A 36 -2.49 6.03 1.37
CA MET A 36 -1.73 6.01 2.63
C MET A 36 -2.26 4.95 3.59
N LYS A 37 -3.59 4.84 3.75
CA LYS A 37 -4.23 3.83 4.59
C LYS A 37 -3.90 2.41 4.10
N LEU A 38 -4.08 2.13 2.81
CA LEU A 38 -3.75 0.83 2.22
C LEU A 38 -2.27 0.49 2.39
N TRP A 39 -1.38 1.45 2.17
CA TRP A 39 0.07 1.25 2.31
C TRP A 39 0.46 0.93 3.76
N ASN A 40 -0.07 1.66 4.74
CA ASN A 40 0.19 1.39 6.16
C ASN A 40 -0.23 -0.03 6.54
N LEU A 41 -1.44 -0.46 6.14
CA LEU A 41 -1.91 -1.83 6.40
C LEU A 41 -1.03 -2.87 5.71
N HIS A 42 -0.58 -2.60 4.48
CA HIS A 42 0.32 -3.49 3.75
C HIS A 42 1.68 -3.64 4.45
N VAL A 43 2.27 -2.53 4.89
CA VAL A 43 3.56 -2.54 5.60
C VAL A 43 3.42 -3.22 6.95
N MET A 44 2.35 -2.97 7.70
CA MET A 44 2.09 -3.62 8.99
C MET A 44 1.98 -5.14 8.84
N LYS A 45 1.20 -5.62 7.87
CA LYS A 45 0.97 -7.05 7.62
C LYS A 45 2.24 -7.83 7.31
N HIS A 46 3.16 -7.25 6.54
CA HIS A 46 4.39 -7.94 6.11
C HIS A 46 5.59 -7.60 6.99
N GLY A 47 5.53 -6.45 7.66
CA GLY A 47 6.52 -5.95 8.59
C GLY A 47 7.91 -5.83 7.98
N PHE A 48 7.99 -5.14 6.85
CA PHE A 48 9.26 -4.73 6.22
C PHE A 48 10.05 -3.82 7.17
N ILE A 49 11.38 -4.00 7.19
CA ILE A 49 12.31 -3.28 8.08
C ILE A 49 13.54 -2.72 7.36
N ALA A 50 13.75 -3.05 6.08
CA ALA A 50 14.95 -2.67 5.34
C ALA A 50 14.63 -2.12 3.94
N ASP A 51 15.42 -1.15 3.48
CA ASP A 51 15.23 -0.45 2.21
C ASP A 51 15.27 -1.40 1.00
N ASN A 52 16.13 -2.42 1.05
CA ASN A 52 16.22 -3.42 -0.03
C ASN A 52 14.92 -4.21 -0.24
N GLN A 53 13.99 -4.19 0.74
CA GLN A 53 12.68 -4.83 0.64
C GLN A 53 11.66 -3.95 -0.09
N MET A 54 11.89 -2.64 -0.21
CA MET A 54 10.89 -1.70 -0.74
C MET A 54 10.53 -1.97 -2.19
N ASN A 55 11.48 -2.48 -2.98
CA ASN A 55 11.20 -2.89 -4.35
C ASN A 55 10.16 -4.01 -4.40
N GLU A 56 10.30 -5.03 -3.57
CA GLU A 56 9.32 -6.13 -3.51
C GLU A 56 8.01 -5.68 -2.86
N ALA A 57 8.08 -4.84 -1.82
CA ALA A 57 6.91 -4.28 -1.15
C ALA A 57 5.99 -3.55 -2.13
N CYS A 58 6.52 -2.68 -3.00
CA CYS A 58 5.72 -1.98 -4.00
C CYS A 58 5.05 -2.92 -5.01
N LEU A 59 5.75 -3.99 -5.42
CA LEU A 59 5.21 -4.98 -6.36
C LEU A 59 4.10 -5.83 -5.71
N LEU A 60 4.31 -6.28 -4.48
CA LEU A 60 3.34 -7.03 -3.72
C LEU A 60 2.12 -6.17 -3.35
N PHE A 61 2.33 -4.89 -3.04
CA PHE A 61 1.26 -3.92 -2.82
C PHE A 61 0.39 -3.77 -4.06
N ALA A 62 0.99 -3.59 -5.24
CA ALA A 62 0.27 -3.48 -6.51
C ALA A 62 -0.59 -4.73 -6.79
N GLU A 63 -0.10 -5.92 -6.47
CA GLU A 63 -0.83 -7.17 -6.69
C GLU A 63 -1.98 -7.36 -5.69
N ASN A 64 -1.70 -7.22 -4.40
CA ASN A 64 -2.65 -7.53 -3.34
C ASN A 64 -3.76 -6.49 -3.23
N ASN A 65 -3.49 -5.24 -3.60
CA ASN A 65 -4.45 -4.14 -3.52
C ASN A 65 -5.00 -3.73 -4.90
N ALA A 66 -4.71 -4.48 -5.97
CA ALA A 66 -5.13 -4.12 -7.32
C ALA A 66 -6.63 -3.86 -7.44
N ALA A 67 -7.44 -4.70 -6.79
CA ALA A 67 -8.89 -4.58 -6.78
C ALA A 67 -9.33 -3.23 -6.18
N ALA A 68 -8.90 -2.96 -4.94
CA ALA A 68 -9.23 -1.73 -4.23
C ALA A 68 -8.74 -0.48 -5.00
N ILE A 69 -7.50 -0.50 -5.50
CA ILE A 69 -6.93 0.63 -6.25
C ILE A 69 -7.72 0.90 -7.54
N VAL A 70 -8.15 -0.14 -8.24
CA VAL A 70 -8.88 0.02 -9.52
C VAL A 70 -10.33 0.41 -9.30
N GLU A 71 -11.02 -0.28 -8.39
CA GLU A 71 -12.45 -0.07 -8.09
C GLU A 71 -12.70 1.34 -7.52
N GLN A 72 -11.73 1.88 -6.77
CA GLN A 72 -11.79 3.23 -6.20
C GLN A 72 -11.12 4.31 -7.08
N ASN A 73 -10.67 3.97 -8.31
CA ASN A 73 -10.03 4.89 -9.24
C ASN A 73 -8.76 5.61 -8.68
N LEU A 74 -7.92 4.87 -7.95
CA LEU A 74 -6.74 5.38 -7.25
C LEU A 74 -5.43 5.17 -8.01
N GLN A 75 -5.46 4.75 -9.27
CA GLN A 75 -4.25 4.37 -10.04
C GLN A 75 -3.25 5.53 -10.15
N ARG A 76 -3.73 6.77 -10.30
CA ARG A 76 -2.86 7.96 -10.34
C ARG A 76 -2.25 8.27 -8.98
N ASN A 77 -3.02 8.14 -7.90
CA ASN A 77 -2.52 8.31 -6.53
C ASN A 77 -1.48 7.25 -6.19
N PHE A 78 -1.70 6.00 -6.64
CA PHE A 78 -0.70 4.94 -6.51
C PHE A 78 0.59 5.25 -7.27
N LEU A 79 0.50 5.77 -8.50
CA LEU A 79 1.68 6.21 -9.24
C LEU A 79 2.43 7.34 -8.51
N LEU A 80 1.72 8.32 -7.95
CA LEU A 80 2.32 9.39 -7.15
C LEU A 80 3.03 8.83 -5.91
N HIS A 81 2.44 7.84 -5.24
CA HIS A 81 3.09 7.15 -4.14
C HIS A 81 4.38 6.44 -4.58
N LEU A 82 4.39 5.74 -5.73
CA LEU A 82 5.60 5.12 -6.27
C LEU A 82 6.69 6.15 -6.62
N ILE A 83 6.31 7.30 -7.18
CA ILE A 83 7.24 8.40 -7.45
C ILE A 83 7.82 8.92 -6.13
N SER A 84 6.99 9.12 -5.10
CA SER A 84 7.44 9.50 -3.77
C SER A 84 8.45 8.49 -3.19
N MET A 85 8.17 7.19 -3.28
CA MET A 85 9.11 6.14 -2.86
C MET A 85 10.45 6.20 -3.60
N HIS A 86 10.44 6.55 -4.89
CA HIS A 86 11.65 6.78 -5.67
C HIS A 86 12.40 8.03 -5.22
N ASP A 87 11.69 9.13 -4.94
CA ASP A 87 12.29 10.39 -4.47
C ASP A 87 12.96 10.21 -3.08
N PHE A 88 12.44 9.31 -2.25
CA PHE A 88 13.08 8.86 -1.01
C PHE A 88 14.25 7.88 -1.21
N ASN A 89 14.63 7.57 -2.46
CA ASN A 89 15.67 6.62 -2.84
C ASN A 89 15.41 5.17 -2.39
N LEU A 90 14.15 4.79 -2.15
CA LEU A 90 13.78 3.44 -1.70
C LEU A 90 13.61 2.46 -2.87
N ILE A 91 13.19 2.96 -4.04
CA ILE A 91 12.97 2.15 -5.24
C ILE A 91 13.55 2.82 -6.48
N GLY A 92 13.85 2.01 -7.50
CA GLY A 92 14.24 2.50 -8.82
C GLY A 92 13.06 2.69 -9.78
N THR A 93 13.26 3.44 -10.86
CA THR A 93 12.25 3.67 -11.92
C THR A 93 11.69 2.36 -12.50
N ARG A 94 12.54 1.33 -12.64
CA ARG A 94 12.12 -0.01 -13.10
C ARG A 94 11.05 -0.64 -12.21
N THR A 95 11.07 -0.35 -10.91
CA THR A 95 10.07 -0.85 -9.96
C THR A 95 8.73 -0.16 -10.18
N ILE A 96 8.75 1.14 -10.47
CA ILE A 96 7.54 1.91 -10.83
C ILE A 96 6.85 1.28 -12.05
N ASP A 97 7.59 1.07 -13.14
CA ASP A 97 7.06 0.48 -14.37
C ASP A 97 6.43 -0.89 -14.14
N LYS A 98 7.13 -1.75 -13.38
CA LYS A 98 6.67 -3.10 -13.07
C LYS A 98 5.44 -3.11 -12.16
N ALA A 99 5.39 -2.26 -11.14
CA ALA A 99 4.26 -2.17 -10.23
C ALA A 99 2.99 -1.73 -10.99
N MET A 100 3.13 -0.71 -11.85
CA MET A 100 2.02 -0.25 -12.70
C MET A 100 1.58 -1.32 -13.71
N ALA A 101 2.51 -2.07 -14.30
CA ALA A 101 2.18 -3.19 -15.19
C ALA A 101 1.41 -4.30 -14.45
N ARG A 102 1.85 -4.69 -13.23
CA ARG A 102 1.17 -5.70 -12.39
C ARG A 102 -0.25 -5.27 -12.01
N LEU A 103 -0.44 -3.99 -11.67
CA LEU A 103 -1.76 -3.43 -11.38
C LEU A 103 -2.73 -3.63 -12.55
N LEU A 104 -2.28 -3.31 -13.78
CA LEU A 104 -3.10 -3.42 -14.99
C LEU A 104 -3.38 -4.88 -15.38
N GLN A 105 -2.40 -5.78 -15.20
CA GLN A 105 -2.59 -7.22 -15.46
C GLN A 105 -3.66 -7.82 -14.55
N ARG A 106 -3.66 -7.46 -13.26
CA ARG A 106 -4.68 -7.91 -12.30
C ARG A 106 -6.07 -7.35 -12.60
N GLN A 107 -6.16 -6.14 -13.14
CA GLN A 107 -7.43 -5.59 -13.65
C GLN A 107 -7.98 -6.43 -14.82
N ALA A 108 -7.12 -6.80 -15.77
CA ALA A 108 -7.54 -7.57 -16.95
C ALA A 108 -7.98 -8.99 -16.60
N ALA A 109 -7.34 -9.64 -15.62
CA ALA A 109 -7.68 -11.00 -15.19
C ALA A 109 -9.02 -11.12 -14.45
N LYS A 110 -9.64 -9.99 -14.05
CA LYS A 110 -10.96 -9.94 -13.40
C LYS A 110 -12.10 -9.57 -14.35
N ARG A 111 -11.82 -9.28 -15.63
CA ARG A 111 -12.81 -9.06 -16.68
C ARG A 111 -13.12 -10.36 -17.40
#